data_AF-A0A379VMS7-F1
#
_entry.id   AF-A0A379VMS7-F1
#
_cell.length_a   1.000
_cell.length_b   1.000
_cell.length_c   1.000
_cell.angle_alpha   90.00
_cell.angle_beta   90.00
_cell.angle_gamma   90.00
#
_symmetry.space_group_name_H-M   'P 1'
#
loop_
_entity.id
_entity.type
_entity.pdbx_description
1 polymer ?
#
loop_
_entity_poly.entity_id
_entity_poly.type
_entity_poly.pdbx_seq_one_letter_code
_entity_poly.pdbx_strand_id
1 'polypeptide(L)' 'MVPVVALVGRPNVGKSTLFNRLTRTRDALVADFPGSDS' A
#
# COMPACT_ATOMS: atom_id res chain seq x y z
N MET A 1 -19.65 5.37 -12.69
CA MET A 1 -18.30 5.81 -12.27
C MET A 1 -17.94 5.06 -11.00
N VAL A 2 -16.73 4.50 -10.89
CA VAL A 2 -16.29 3.79 -9.69
C VAL A 2 -15.53 4.77 -8.79
N PRO A 3 -15.78 4.82 -7.47
CA PRO A 3 -15.06 5.70 -6.57
C PRO A 3 -13.59 5.28 -6.43
N VAL A 4 -12.69 6.27 -6.40
CA VAL A 4 -11.24 6.09 -6.19
C VAL A 4 -10.87 6.59 -4.79
N VAL A 5 -10.09 5.80 -4.05
CA VAL A 5 -9.62 6.12 -2.69
C VAL A 5 -8.10 6.06 -2.66
N ALA A 6 -7.46 7.13 -2.15
CA ALA A 6 -6.01 7.19 -1.98
C ALA A 6 -5.63 7.04 -0.50
N LEU A 7 -4.64 6.18 -0.22
CA LEU A 7 -4.05 5.97 1.10
C LEU A 7 -2.73 6.73 1.22
N VAL A 8 -2.68 7.79 2.02
CA VAL A 8 -1.51 8.66 2.20
C VAL A 8 -0.97 8.61 3.63
N GLY A 9 0.34 8.82 3.81
CA GLY A 9 1.00 8.85 5.11
C GLY A 9 2.49 8.56 5.03
N ARG A 10 3.22 8.82 6.12
CA ARG A 10 4.68 8.66 6.21
C ARG A 10 5.16 7.25 5.75
N PRO A 11 6.39 7.10 5.27
CA PRO A 11 6.95 5.77 4.97
C PRO A 11 6.77 4.81 6.16
N ASN A 12 6.52 3.53 5.88
CA ASN A 12 6.46 2.45 6.88
C ASN A 12 5.35 2.54 7.96
N VAL A 13 4.35 3.42 7.83
CA VAL A 13 3.21 3.52 8.78
C VAL A 13 2.11 2.46 8.61
N GLY A 14 2.37 1.38 7.88
CA GLY A 14 1.41 0.28 7.72
C GLY A 14 0.26 0.52 6.71
N LYS A 15 0.46 1.38 5.71
CA LYS A 15 -0.52 1.64 4.64
C LYS A 15 -0.94 0.35 3.92
N SER A 16 0.02 -0.52 3.60
CA SER A 16 -0.22 -1.82 2.96
C SER A 16 -0.97 -2.80 3.88
N THR A 17 -0.71 -2.73 5.20
CA THR A 17 -1.45 -3.52 6.21
C THR A 17 -2.91 -3.10 6.26
N LEU A 18 -3.19 -1.80 6.23
CA LEU A 18 -4.56 -1.27 6.19
C LEU A 18 -5.27 -1.67 4.88
N PHE A 19 -4.59 -1.56 3.73
CA PHE A 19 -5.12 -1.99 2.44
C PHE A 19 -5.52 -3.47 2.47
N ASN A 20 -4.61 -4.36 2.85
CA ASN A 20 -4.87 -5.81 2.92
C ASN A 20 -6.03 -6.17 3.86
N ARG A 21 -6.18 -5.43 4.98
CA ARG A 21 -7.29 -5.63 5.92
C ARG A 21 -8.63 -5.24 5.30
N LEU A 22 -8.66 -4.16 4.51
CA LEU A 22 -9.87 -3.66 3.87
C LEU A 22 -10.28 -4.51 2.67
N THR A 23 -9.32 -4.97 1.87
CA THR A 23 -9.60 -5.78 0.68
C THR A 23 -9.79 -7.26 0.99
N ARG A 24 -9.42 -7.73 2.20
CA ARG A 24 -9.32 -9.16 2.58
C ARG A 24 -8.46 -9.99 1.62
N THR A 25 -7.68 -9.33 0.77
CA THR A 25 -6.73 -9.92 -0.16
C THR A 25 -5.32 -9.64 0.35
N ARG A 26 -4.37 -10.53 0.05
CA ARG A 26 -2.92 -10.26 0.25
C ARG A 26 -2.33 -9.52 -0.96
N ASP A 27 -3.17 -8.82 -1.71
CA ASP A 27 -2.85 -8.18 -2.98
C ASP A 27 -2.41 -6.74 -2.81
N ALA A 28 -2.03 -6.31 -1.60
CA ALA A 28 -1.11 -5.20 -1.50
C ALA A 28 0.12 -5.60 -2.31
N LEU A 29 0.15 -5.13 -3.55
CA LEU A 29 1.34 -4.90 -4.32
C LEU A 29 2.20 -4.00 -3.44
N VAL A 30 2.93 -4.63 -2.52
CA VAL A 30 4.09 -4.06 -1.90
C VAL A 30 5.02 -3.88 -3.09
N ALA A 31 5.04 -2.66 -3.63
CA ALA A 31 6.14 -2.24 -4.46
C ALA A 31 7.36 -2.20 -3.55
N ASP A 32 7.92 -3.37 -3.27
CA ASP A 32 9.33 -3.52 -2.98
C ASP A 32 10.01 -3.08 -4.28
N PHE A 33 10.30 -1.79 -4.40
CA PHE A 33 11.45 -1.37 -5.19
C PHE A 33 12.66 -1.47 -4.26
N PRO A 34 13.37 -2.61 -4.20
CA PRO A 34 14.69 -2.63 -3.61
C PRO A 34 15.62 -1.95 -4.61
N GLY A 35 15.88 -0.66 -4.42
CA GLY A 35 16.82 0.06 -5.27
C GLY A 35 16.59 1.54 -5.32
N SER A 36 16.95 2.26 -4.26
CA SER A 36 17.35 3.66 -4.37
C SER A 36 18.16 4.12 -3.16
N ASP A 37 19.01 3.25 -2.62
CA ASP A 37 20.15 3.67 -1.81
C ASP A 37 21.36 2.83 -2.24
N SER A 38 22.14 3.43 -3.15
CA SER A 38 23.46 3.01 -3.71
C SER A 38 23.48 1.88 -4.73
#